data_AF-A0A952GZD7-F1
#
_entry.id   AF-A0A952GZD7-F1
#
_cell.length_a   1.000
_cell.length_b   1.000
_cell.length_c   1.000
_cell.angle_alpha   90.00
_cell.angle_beta   90.00
_cell.angle_gamma   90.00
#
_symmetry.space_group_name_H-M   'P 1'
#
loop_
_entity.id
_entity.type
_entity.pdbx_description
1 polymer ?
#
loop_
_entity_poly.entity_id
_entity_poly.type
_entity_poly.pdbx_seq_one_letter_code
_entity_poly.pdbx_strand_id
1 'polypeptide(L)' 'MLSAEAIRHGLETIAAGEPAMARALERAGVPPPRIRDPGYPTLLRTIVGQQVSV' A
#
# COMPACT_ATOMS: atom_id res chain seq x y z
N MET A 1 -13.03 0.88 -4.95
CA MET A 1 -11.88 0.99 -5.88
C MET A 1 -10.71 1.60 -5.10
N LEU A 2 -9.46 1.15 -5.30
CA LEU A 2 -8.33 1.70 -4.56
C LEU A 2 -8.00 3.11 -5.07
N SER A 3 -8.42 4.15 -4.35
CA SER A 3 -8.12 5.56 -4.62
C SER A 3 -7.15 6.13 -3.59
N ALA A 4 -6.50 7.25 -3.91
CA ALA A 4 -5.62 7.95 -2.96
C ALA A 4 -6.38 8.40 -1.70
N GLU A 5 -7.66 8.77 -1.86
CA GLU A 5 -8.54 9.16 -0.75
C GLU A 5 -8.87 7.97 0.15
N ALA A 6 -9.18 6.80 -0.42
CA ALA A 6 -9.42 5.58 0.35
C ALA A 6 -8.18 5.16 1.15
N ILE A 7 -6.98 5.30 0.56
CA ILE A 7 -5.71 5.03 1.26
C ILE A 7 -5.51 6.02 2.41
N ARG A 8 -5.70 7.33 2.17
CA ARG A 8 -5.59 8.36 3.20
C ARG A 8 -6.53 8.07 4.38
N HIS A 9 -7.80 7.86 4.09
CA HIS A 9 -8.81 7.61 5.11
C HIS A 9 -8.50 6.36 5.94
N GLY A 10 -8.08 5.27 5.29
CA GLY A 10 -7.67 4.05 6.00
C GLY A 10 -6.45 4.28 6.90
N LEU A 11 -5.43 5.01 6.41
CA LEU A 11 -4.23 5.30 7.19
C LEU A 11 -4.51 6.23 8.38
N GLU A 12 -5.34 7.25 8.21
CA GLU A 12 -5.78 8.14 9.29
C GLU A 12 -6.55 7.36 10.37
N THR A 13 -7.41 6.43 9.94
CA THR A 13 -8.17 5.56 10.85
C THR A 13 -7.24 4.67 11.69
N ILE A 14 -6.22 4.06 11.08
CA ILE A 14 -5.24 3.24 11.80
C ILE A 14 -4.37 4.10 12.71
N ALA A 15 -3.92 5.26 12.23
CA ALA A 15 -3.09 6.19 13.01
C ALA A 15 -3.81 6.73 14.25
N ALA A 16 -5.14 6.88 14.20
CA ALA A 16 -5.94 7.26 15.36
C ALA A 16 -5.92 6.21 16.49
N GLY A 17 -5.71 4.93 16.15
CA GLY A 17 -5.71 3.81 17.11
C GLY A 17 -4.32 3.29 17.51
N GLU A 18 -3.28 3.55 16.72
CA GLU A 18 -1.93 3.02 16.93
C GLU A 18 -0.87 4.13 16.87
N PRO A 19 -0.30 4.58 18.01
CA PRO A 19 0.67 5.67 18.07
C PRO A 19 1.94 5.42 17.24
N ALA A 20 2.39 4.17 17.10
CA ALA A 20 3.52 3.86 16.24
C ALA A 20 3.20 4.10 14.76
N MET A 21 1.95 3.86 14.35
CA MET A 21 1.48 4.14 12.99
C MET A 21 1.37 5.64 12.73
N ALA A 22 0.87 6.42 13.69
CA ALA A 22 0.86 7.89 13.58
C ALA A 22 2.26 8.45 13.33
N ARG A 23 3.25 8.04 14.12
CA ARG A 23 4.65 8.45 13.93
C ARG A 23 5.22 7.99 12.58
N ALA A 24 4.84 6.79 12.13
CA ALA A 24 5.28 6.29 10.83
C ALA A 24 4.69 7.14 9.69
N LEU A 25 3.42 7.51 9.78
CA LEU A 25 2.73 8.33 8.79
C LEU A 25 3.29 9.75 8.74
N GLU A 26 3.61 10.36 9.89
CA GLU A 26 4.28 11.67 9.95
C GLU A 26 5.66 11.66 9.26
N ARG A 27 6.40 10.56 9.38
CA ARG A 27 7.75 10.43 8.81
C ARG A 27 7.75 10.08 7.33
N ALA A 28 6.85 9.20 6.90
CA ALA A 28 6.85 8.63 5.55
C ALA A 28 5.84 9.31 4.61
N GLY A 29 4.83 9.99 5.14
CA GLY A 29 3.70 10.52 4.38
C GLY A 29 2.74 9.44 3.88
N VAL A 30 1.68 9.88 3.21
CA VAL A 30 0.67 8.98 2.60
C VAL A 30 1.24 8.42 1.28
N PRO A 31 1.35 7.08 1.12
CA PRO A 31 1.82 6.50 -0.12
C PRO A 31 0.77 6.63 -1.24
N PRO A 32 1.22 6.73 -2.51
CA PRO A 32 0.30 6.67 -3.64
C PRO A 32 -0.28 5.25 -3.83
N PRO A 33 -1.46 5.11 -4.45
CA PRO A 33 -1.99 3.80 -4.86
C PRO A 33 -1.01 3.04 -5.75
N ARG A 34 -0.76 1.77 -5.43
CA ARG A 34 0.05 0.87 -6.25
C ARG A 34 -0.85 0.05 -7.16
N ILE A 35 -1.08 0.56 -8.36
CA ILE A 35 -1.92 -0.07 -9.38
C ILE A 35 -1.02 -0.70 -10.44
N ARG A 36 -1.34 -1.93 -10.86
CA ARG A 36 -0.72 -2.63 -11.98
C ARG A 36 -1.83 -3.07 -12.93
N ASP A 37 -1.54 -3.08 -14.23
CA ASP A 37 -2.50 -3.56 -15.20
C ASP A 37 -2.89 -5.02 -14.89
N PRO A 38 -4.20 -5.35 -14.91
CA PRO A 38 -4.65 -6.70 -14.64
C PRO A 38 -4.27 -7.64 -15.78
N GLY A 39 -4.30 -8.95 -15.51
CA GLY A 39 -4.13 -10.00 -16.51
C GLY A 39 -2.99 -10.96 -16.23
N TYR A 40 -2.80 -11.88 -17.16
CA TYR A 40 -1.86 -12.99 -17.05
C TYR A 40 -0.41 -12.56 -16.74
N PRO A 41 0.17 -11.52 -17.39
CA PRO A 41 1.54 -11.10 -17.10
C PRO A 41 1.75 -10.64 -15.65
N THR A 42 0.81 -9.87 -15.10
CA THR A 42 0.87 -9.37 -13.72
C THR A 42 0.71 -10.50 -12.71
N LEU A 43 -0.14 -11.48 -12.99
CA LEU A 43 -0.27 -12.68 -12.18
C LEU A 43 1.05 -13.46 -12.14
N LEU A 44 1.65 -13.75 -13.29
CA LEU A 44 2.93 -14.45 -13.36
C LEU A 44 4.04 -13.69 -12.64
N ARG A 45 4.14 -12.37 -12.82
CA ARG A 45 5.13 -11.54 -12.11
C ARG A 45 4.93 -11.60 -10.60
N THR A 46 3.68 -11.71 -10.15
CA THR A 46 3.35 -11.87 -8.73
C THR A 46 3.76 -13.24 -8.21
N ILE A 47 3.63 -14.31 -9.00
CA ILE A 47 4.04 -15.67 -8.61
C ILE A 47 5.57 -15.78 -8.57
N VAL A 48 6.24 -15.40 -9.65
CA VAL A 48 7.69 -15.55 -9.79
C VAL A 48 8.46 -14.62 -8.86
N GLY A 49 7.87 -13.48 -8.47
CA GLY A 49 8.47 -12.57 -7.51
C GLY A 49 8.36 -13.02 -6.04
N GLN A 50 7.66 -14.12 -5.74
CA GLN A 50 7.56 -14.61 -4.37
C GLN A 50 8.90 -15.16 -3.88
N GLN A 51 9.31 -14.77 -2.67
CA GLN A 51 10.57 -15.18 -2.04
C GLN A 51 11.85 -14.79 -2.79
N VAL A 52 11.74 -13.85 -3.75
CA VAL A 52 12.88 -13.35 -4.52
C VAL A 52 13.00 -11.84 -4.30
N SER A 53 14.22 -11.37 -4.03
CA SER A 53 14.48 -9.92 -3.98
C SER A 53 14.39 -9.34 -5.39
N VAL A 54 13.74 -8.19 -5.52
CA VAL A 54 13.70 -7.37 -6.75
C VAL A 54 14.68 -6.22 -6.70
#